data_AF-A0A3A5KQ12-F1
#
_entry.id   AF-A0A3A5KQ12-F1
#
_cell.length_a   1.000
_cell.length_b   1.000
_cell.length_c   1.000
_cell.angle_alpha   90.00
_cell.angle_beta   90.00
_cell.angle_gamma   90.00
#
_symmetry.space_group_name_H-M   'P 1'
#
loop_
_entity.id
_entity.type
_entity.pdbx_description
1 polymer ?
#
loop_
_entity_poly.entity_id
_entity_poly.type
_entity_poly.pdbx_seq_one_letter_code
_entity_poly.pdbx_strand_id
1 'polypeptide(L)'
;MASSEFVITEEQYQELLHGLINSGSKIGYDIFDRTNVRYLSISSIAEIAAKERASIALKHPSFAVDDPEIEIYNNGDVEWYSFKELRGDGHIKITLRRFITDVGPYFYLAIGYTSFFITKSGAHIQPPKNLIRIYKKTARYLISQCTKELIGNRRSVYVSKAIIDSDGNWLSNIRALSGII
;
A
#
# COMPACT_ATOMS: atom_id res chain seq x y z
N MET A 1 -12.33 -2.72 8.93
CA MET A 1 -11.16 -2.29 8.14
C MET A 1 -11.62 -2.23 6.70
N ALA A 2 -11.16 -1.26 5.91
CA ALA A 2 -11.32 -1.32 4.46
C ALA A 2 -9.96 -1.66 3.84
N SER A 3 -9.94 -2.62 2.92
CA SER A 3 -8.76 -2.98 2.16
C SER A 3 -9.15 -3.33 0.73
N SER A 4 -8.33 -2.97 -0.24
CA SER A 4 -8.44 -3.38 -1.63
C SER A 4 -7.08 -3.90 -2.10
N GLU A 5 -7.09 -5.07 -2.74
CA GLU A 5 -5.92 -5.76 -3.24
C GLU A 5 -5.87 -5.63 -4.77
N PHE A 6 -4.70 -5.34 -5.31
CA PHE A 6 -4.45 -5.12 -6.72
C PHE A 6 -3.20 -5.86 -7.19
N VAL A 7 -3.17 -6.20 -8.47
CA VAL A 7 -1.95 -6.56 -9.20
C VAL A 7 -1.81 -5.61 -10.37
N ILE A 8 -0.77 -4.79 -10.33
CA ILE A 8 -0.56 -3.66 -11.24
C ILE A 8 0.83 -3.67 -11.84
N THR A 9 0.97 -2.96 -12.96
CA THR A 9 2.27 -2.75 -13.61
C THR A 9 3.13 -1.78 -12.81
N GLU A 10 4.43 -1.74 -13.11
CA GLU A 10 5.33 -0.74 -12.54
C GLU A 10 4.86 0.69 -12.83
N GLU A 11 4.48 0.97 -14.08
CA GLU A 11 4.01 2.28 -14.51
C GLU A 11 2.81 2.74 -13.68
N GLN A 12 1.79 1.90 -13.51
CA GLN A 12 0.61 2.21 -12.70
C GLN A 12 0.97 2.44 -11.23
N TYR A 13 1.95 1.71 -10.69
CA TYR A 13 2.43 1.91 -9.34
C TYR A 13 3.13 3.28 -9.19
N GLN A 14 3.99 3.63 -10.13
CA GLN A 14 4.66 4.92 -10.13
C GLN A 14 3.67 6.08 -10.30
N GLU A 15 2.72 5.99 -11.24
CA GLU A 15 1.65 6.98 -11.44
C GLU A 15 0.82 7.19 -10.17
N LEU A 16 0.45 6.10 -9.49
CA LEU A 16 -0.24 6.15 -8.21
C LEU A 16 0.57 6.96 -7.19
N LEU A 17 1.85 6.64 -6.99
CA LEU A 17 2.71 7.33 -6.04
C LEU A 17 2.86 8.82 -6.39
N HIS A 18 3.08 9.14 -7.67
CA HIS A 18 3.12 10.51 -8.16
C HIS A 18 1.84 11.28 -7.82
N GLY A 19 0.67 10.68 -8.10
CA GLY A 19 -0.63 11.30 -7.80
C GLY A 19 -0.84 11.55 -6.31
N LEU A 20 -0.36 10.64 -5.46
CA LEU A 20 -0.45 10.80 -4.00
C LEU A 20 0.50 11.90 -3.50
N ILE A 21 1.74 11.98 -3.98
CA ILE A 21 2.66 13.08 -3.62
C ILE A 21 2.09 14.43 -4.07
N ASN A 22 1.63 14.52 -5.32
CA ASN A 22 1.08 15.76 -5.89
C ASN A 22 -0.21 16.23 -5.19
N SER A 23 -0.91 15.34 -4.48
CA SER A 23 -2.05 15.73 -3.64
C SER A 23 -1.65 16.48 -2.37
N GLY A 24 -0.35 16.58 -2.05
CA GLY A 24 0.15 17.12 -0.80
C GLY A 24 0.20 16.09 0.33
N SER A 25 0.12 14.79 0.01
CA SER A 25 0.24 13.74 1.02
C SER A 25 1.68 13.64 1.54
N LYS A 26 1.82 13.53 2.86
CA LYS A 26 3.03 13.04 3.50
C LYS A 26 3.03 11.52 3.45
N ILE A 27 3.95 10.95 2.69
CA ILE A 27 4.01 9.51 2.47
C ILE A 27 5.28 8.99 3.14
N GLY A 28 5.13 8.46 4.35
CA GLY A 28 6.21 7.74 5.01
C GLY A 28 6.36 6.39 4.36
N TYR A 29 7.57 5.98 4.05
CA TYR A 29 7.84 4.65 3.53
C TYR A 29 8.98 4.00 4.29
N ASP A 30 8.95 2.69 4.24
CA ASP A 30 9.92 1.85 4.88
C ASP A 30 11.25 1.81 4.09
N ILE A 31 12.31 2.33 4.71
CA ILE A 31 13.67 1.84 4.48
C ILE A 31 14.14 1.21 5.78
N PHE A 32 14.53 -0.06 5.72
CA PHE A 32 15.10 -0.81 6.83
C PHE A 32 16.44 -0.20 7.26
N ASP A 33 16.42 0.97 7.91
CA ASP A 33 17.57 1.66 8.52
C ASP A 33 17.39 1.88 10.02
N ARG A 34 16.30 1.33 10.59
CA ARG A 34 16.03 1.19 12.03
C ARG A 34 15.93 2.50 12.81
N THR A 35 15.94 3.67 12.16
CA THR A 35 16.09 4.93 12.91
C THR A 35 15.12 6.02 12.51
N ASN A 36 14.67 6.11 11.25
CA ASN A 36 13.80 7.21 10.83
C ASN A 36 12.75 6.83 9.76
N VAL A 37 11.57 7.44 9.86
CA VAL A 37 10.61 7.45 8.75
C VAL A 37 11.21 8.27 7.61
N ARG A 38 11.44 7.65 6.46
CA ARG A 38 11.78 8.38 5.23
C ARG A 38 10.50 8.78 4.50
N TYR A 39 10.54 9.96 3.89
CA TYR A 39 9.39 10.51 3.18
C TYR A 39 9.58 10.41 1.68
N LEU A 40 8.54 9.91 1.02
CA LEU A 40 8.55 9.72 -0.42
C LEU A 40 8.59 11.09 -1.08
N SER A 41 9.55 11.25 -1.99
CA SER A 41 9.67 12.34 -2.92
C SER A 41 9.56 11.81 -4.34
N ILE A 42 9.31 12.68 -5.31
CA ILE A 42 9.29 12.31 -6.73
C ILE A 42 10.59 11.58 -7.12
N SER A 43 11.74 12.08 -6.65
CA SER A 43 13.05 11.50 -6.93
C SER A 43 13.27 10.10 -6.32
N SER A 44 12.53 9.73 -5.28
CA SER A 44 12.67 8.41 -4.64
C SER A 44 11.66 7.37 -5.12
N ILE A 45 10.75 7.70 -6.06
CA ILE A 45 9.74 6.77 -6.54
C ILE A 45 10.37 5.55 -7.22
N ALA A 46 11.33 5.77 -8.12
CA ALA A 46 12.00 4.68 -8.83
C ALA A 46 12.77 3.75 -7.88
N GLU A 47 13.44 4.32 -6.87
CA GLU A 47 14.11 3.54 -5.82
C GLU A 47 13.12 2.62 -5.09
N ILE A 48 11.93 3.14 -4.79
CA ILE A 48 10.91 2.38 -4.07
C ILE A 48 10.23 1.33 -4.94
N ALA A 49 9.97 1.64 -6.21
CA ALA A 49 9.49 0.68 -7.19
C ALA A 49 10.48 -0.47 -7.39
N ALA A 50 11.78 -0.25 -7.22
CA ALA A 50 12.77 -1.32 -7.34
C ALA A 50 12.77 -2.31 -6.17
N LYS A 51 12.22 -1.95 -4.99
CA LYS A 51 12.24 -2.82 -3.80
C LYS A 51 11.35 -4.05 -3.96
N GLU A 52 11.81 -5.20 -3.45
CA GLU A 52 11.00 -6.42 -3.41
C GLU A 52 9.74 -6.21 -2.56
N ARG A 53 9.86 -5.50 -1.44
CA ARG A 53 8.77 -5.20 -0.51
C ARG A 53 8.89 -3.79 0.01
N ALA A 54 7.74 -3.16 0.21
CA ALA A 54 7.66 -1.87 0.87
C ALA A 54 6.36 -1.79 1.68
N SER A 55 6.46 -1.19 2.86
CA SER A 55 5.30 -0.71 3.63
C SER A 55 5.31 0.81 3.57
N ILE A 56 4.15 1.39 3.33
CA ILE A 56 3.96 2.83 3.14
C ILE A 56 2.80 3.27 4.02
N ALA A 57 3.00 4.35 4.77
CA ALA A 57 1.97 5.05 5.52
C ALA A 57 1.73 6.43 4.90
N LEU A 58 0.53 6.61 4.34
CA LEU A 58 0.09 7.87 3.77
C LEU A 58 -0.73 8.66 4.77
N LYS A 59 -0.31 9.91 5.02
CA LYS A 59 -1.07 10.94 5.72
C LYS A 59 -1.34 12.11 4.78
N HIS A 60 -2.55 12.63 4.80
CA HIS A 60 -2.93 13.79 4.00
C HIS A 60 -3.42 14.93 4.91
N PRO A 61 -3.04 16.20 4.64
CA PRO A 61 -3.40 17.34 5.49
C PRO A 61 -4.90 17.49 5.76
N SER A 62 -5.76 16.95 4.89
CA SER A 62 -7.21 16.97 5.08
C SER A 62 -7.75 16.01 6.14
N PHE A 63 -6.94 15.10 6.69
CA PHE A 63 -7.38 14.18 7.74
C PHE A 63 -6.36 13.95 8.85
N ALA A 64 -5.07 14.20 8.63
CA ALA A 64 -4.03 14.06 9.63
C ALA A 64 -3.00 15.18 9.49
N VAL A 65 -2.61 15.76 10.63
CA VAL A 65 -1.57 16.81 10.71
C VAL A 65 -0.28 16.31 11.36
N ASP A 66 -0.33 15.16 12.03
CA ASP A 66 0.80 14.51 12.63
C ASP A 66 1.59 13.67 11.61
N ASP A 67 2.81 13.29 11.96
CA ASP A 67 3.67 12.47 11.09
C ASP A 67 3.36 10.98 11.22
N PRO A 68 3.70 10.15 10.21
CA PRO A 68 3.71 8.70 10.39
C PRO A 68 4.64 8.31 11.54
N GLU A 69 4.21 7.37 12.39
CA GLU A 69 5.00 6.87 13.51
C GLU A 69 5.30 5.39 13.28
N ILE A 70 6.50 4.94 13.64
CA ILE A 70 6.90 3.52 13.61
C ILE A 70 6.87 2.96 15.03
N GLU A 71 6.44 1.71 15.17
CA GLU A 71 6.59 0.90 16.37
C GLU A 71 7.56 -0.24 16.10
N ILE A 72 8.54 -0.38 16.98
CA ILE A 72 9.52 -1.46 16.96
C ILE A 72 9.06 -2.52 17.95
N TYR A 73 8.98 -3.76 17.50
CA TYR A 73 8.64 -4.93 18.27
C TYR A 73 9.85 -5.82 18.39
N ASN A 74 10.16 -6.20 19.62
CA ASN A 74 11.29 -7.07 19.93
C ASN A 74 10.75 -8.42 20.41
N ASN A 75 11.12 -9.50 19.71
CA ASN A 75 10.81 -10.86 20.10
C ASN A 75 12.12 -11.66 20.25
N GLY A 76 12.86 -11.36 21.32
CA GLY A 76 14.18 -11.92 21.54
C GLY A 76 15.19 -11.42 20.50
N ASP A 77 15.70 -12.33 19.67
CA ASP A 77 16.72 -12.04 18.65
C ASP A 77 16.17 -11.39 17.38
N VAL A 78 14.84 -11.33 17.25
CA VAL A 78 14.17 -10.77 16.07
C VAL A 78 13.48 -9.47 16.44
N GLU A 79 13.97 -8.38 15.87
CA GLU A 79 13.29 -7.10 15.85
C GLU A 79 12.53 -6.95 14.53
N TRP A 80 11.26 -6.60 14.60
CA TRP A 80 10.46 -6.19 13.45
C TRP A 80 9.75 -4.88 13.77
N TYR A 81 9.40 -4.10 12.77
CA TYR A 81 8.65 -2.86 12.99
C TYR A 81 7.46 -2.76 12.06
N SER A 82 6.53 -1.89 12.44
CA SER A 82 5.39 -1.51 11.62
C SER A 82 5.07 -0.04 11.81
N PHE A 83 4.34 0.55 10.86
CA PHE A 83 3.73 1.85 11.14
C PHE A 83 2.65 1.67 12.21
N LYS A 84 2.58 2.59 13.18
CA LYS A 84 1.57 2.58 14.23
C LYS A 84 0.18 2.73 13.65
N GLU A 85 -0.50 1.61 13.48
CA GLU A 85 -1.73 1.62 12.67
C GLU A 85 -2.91 2.30 13.38
N LEU A 86 -2.93 2.20 14.71
CA LEU A 86 -4.03 2.67 15.54
C LEU A 86 -3.83 4.08 16.06
N ARG A 87 -2.66 4.71 15.95
CA ARG A 87 -2.38 5.97 16.67
C ARG A 87 -2.55 7.22 15.80
N GLY A 88 -3.09 8.27 16.39
CA GLY A 88 -3.27 9.59 15.76
C GLY A 88 -4.58 9.66 14.96
N ASP A 89 -4.62 10.56 13.98
CA ASP A 89 -5.82 10.79 13.16
C ASP A 89 -5.99 9.75 12.03
N GLY A 90 -5.13 8.74 12.03
CA GLY A 90 -5.10 7.64 11.09
C GLY A 90 -4.18 7.88 9.89
N HIS A 91 -4.08 6.84 9.06
CA HIS A 91 -3.30 6.84 7.83
C HIS A 91 -3.91 5.82 6.86
N ILE A 92 -3.56 5.93 5.58
CA ILE A 92 -3.79 4.86 4.62
C ILE A 92 -2.52 4.03 4.56
N LYS A 93 -2.63 2.73 4.82
CA LYS A 93 -1.56 1.76 4.65
C LYS A 93 -1.53 1.28 3.22
N ILE A 94 -0.35 1.29 2.62
CA ILE A 94 -0.09 0.70 1.31
C ILE A 94 1.04 -0.31 1.49
N THR A 95 0.78 -1.58 1.20
CA THR A 95 1.81 -2.63 1.21
C THR A 95 2.04 -3.11 -0.20
N LEU A 96 3.31 -3.27 -0.53
CA LEU A 96 3.81 -3.63 -1.84
C LEU A 96 4.58 -4.95 -1.76
N ARG A 97 4.37 -5.81 -2.74
CA ARG A 97 5.27 -6.91 -3.06
C ARG A 97 5.50 -6.96 -4.57
N ARG A 98 6.75 -6.72 -4.98
CA ARG A 98 7.21 -6.84 -6.35
C ARG A 98 7.47 -8.30 -6.67
N PHE A 99 7.15 -8.71 -7.89
CA PHE A 99 7.53 -10.01 -8.44
C PHE A 99 7.85 -9.87 -9.92
N ILE A 100 8.80 -10.67 -10.40
CA ILE A 100 9.31 -10.60 -11.77
C ILE A 100 8.69 -11.75 -12.56
N THR A 101 8.14 -11.44 -13.73
CA THR A 101 7.68 -12.41 -14.72
C THR A 101 8.52 -12.29 -15.99
N ASP A 102 8.28 -13.16 -16.96
CA ASP A 102 8.96 -13.11 -18.27
C ASP A 102 8.63 -11.83 -19.06
N VAL A 103 7.53 -11.15 -18.73
CA VAL A 103 7.06 -9.93 -19.39
C VAL A 103 7.54 -8.67 -18.66
N GLY A 104 7.85 -8.77 -17.36
CA GLY A 104 8.41 -7.67 -16.59
C GLY A 104 8.07 -7.71 -15.10
N PRO A 105 8.39 -6.62 -14.36
CA PRO A 105 8.02 -6.50 -12.95
C PRO A 105 6.54 -6.16 -12.78
N TYR A 106 5.86 -6.94 -11.95
CA TYR A 106 4.51 -6.67 -11.48
C TYR A 106 4.49 -6.45 -9.97
N PHE A 107 3.43 -5.81 -9.50
CA PHE A 107 3.30 -5.41 -8.12
C PHE A 107 1.98 -5.89 -7.55
N TYR A 108 2.07 -6.72 -6.53
CA TYR A 108 0.95 -7.00 -5.64
C TYR A 108 0.85 -5.85 -4.63
N LEU A 109 -0.26 -5.13 -4.66
CA LEU A 109 -0.49 -3.91 -3.90
C LEU A 109 -1.75 -4.07 -3.03
N ALA A 110 -1.64 -3.87 -1.72
CA ALA A 110 -2.82 -3.74 -0.86
C ALA A 110 -2.89 -2.32 -0.30
N ILE A 111 -4.04 -1.68 -0.43
CA ILE A 111 -4.33 -0.34 0.09
C ILE A 111 -5.45 -0.47 1.11
N GLY A 112 -5.29 0.10 2.31
CA GLY A 112 -6.32 0.01 3.33
C GLY A 112 -6.20 0.99 4.49
N TYR A 113 -7.21 1.00 5.35
CA TYR A 113 -7.22 1.74 6.62
C TYR A 113 -8.06 1.00 7.68
N THR A 114 -7.76 1.24 8.95
CA THR A 114 -8.41 0.57 10.09
C THR A 114 -9.83 1.10 10.35
N SER A 115 -10.69 0.29 10.97
CA SER A 115 -12.08 0.71 11.27
C SER A 115 -12.19 1.78 12.35
N PHE A 116 -11.14 1.98 13.14
CA PHE A 116 -11.07 2.95 14.22
C PHE A 116 -9.61 3.30 14.48
N PHE A 117 -9.40 4.44 15.15
CA PHE A 117 -8.11 4.91 15.61
C PHE A 117 -8.20 5.31 17.09
N ILE A 118 -7.05 5.52 17.70
CA ILE A 118 -6.83 6.00 19.05
C ILE A 118 -6.07 7.32 18.90
N THR A 119 -6.68 8.42 19.35
CA THR A 119 -6.03 9.74 19.33
C THR A 119 -4.75 9.72 20.15
N LYS A 120 -3.91 10.74 20.01
CA LYS A 120 -2.72 10.88 20.88
C LYS A 120 -3.06 10.97 22.36
N SER A 121 -4.28 11.40 22.70
CA SER A 121 -4.82 11.45 24.08
C SER A 121 -5.46 10.14 24.55
N GLY A 122 -5.49 9.08 23.72
CA GLY A 122 -6.02 7.77 24.10
C GLY A 122 -7.50 7.53 23.82
N ALA A 123 -8.20 8.48 23.18
CA ALA A 123 -9.62 8.33 22.87
C ALA A 123 -9.84 7.56 21.57
N HIS A 124 -10.85 6.68 21.53
CA HIS A 124 -11.25 6.00 20.31
C HIS A 124 -12.02 6.94 19.38
N ILE A 125 -11.62 7.00 18.11
CA ILE A 125 -12.26 7.80 17.08
C ILE A 125 -12.57 6.97 15.83
N GLN A 126 -13.67 7.34 15.16
CA GLN A 126 -13.99 6.79 13.85
C GLN A 126 -13.06 7.36 12.76
N PRO A 127 -12.90 6.66 11.63
CA PRO A 127 -12.10 7.15 10.51
C PRO A 127 -12.63 8.49 9.98
N PRO A 128 -11.77 9.51 9.81
CA PRO A 128 -12.19 10.78 9.25
C PRO A 128 -12.85 10.60 7.88
N LYS A 129 -13.96 11.31 7.61
CA LYS A 129 -14.66 11.23 6.31
C LYS A 129 -13.73 11.51 5.12
N ASN A 130 -12.77 12.43 5.31
CA ASN A 130 -11.77 12.75 4.29
C ASN A 130 -10.78 11.62 4.03
N LEU A 131 -10.39 10.86 5.06
CA LEU A 131 -9.57 9.65 4.90
C LEU A 131 -10.29 8.63 4.03
N ILE A 132 -11.57 8.34 4.34
CA ILE A 132 -12.41 7.42 3.56
C ILE A 132 -12.52 7.90 2.10
N ARG A 133 -12.70 9.21 1.88
CA ARG A 133 -12.79 9.81 0.55
C ARG A 133 -11.50 9.63 -0.25
N ILE A 134 -10.34 9.88 0.36
CA ILE A 134 -9.04 9.71 -0.28
C ILE A 134 -8.82 8.23 -0.62
N TYR A 135 -9.04 7.32 0.34
CA TYR A 135 -8.96 5.88 0.10
C TYR A 135 -9.83 5.46 -1.10
N LYS A 136 -11.10 5.87 -1.13
CA LYS A 136 -12.02 5.56 -2.24
C LYS A 136 -11.56 6.14 -3.56
N LYS A 137 -11.02 7.37 -3.57
CA LYS A 137 -10.50 7.99 -4.79
C LYS A 137 -9.31 7.19 -5.33
N THR A 138 -8.36 6.85 -4.46
CA THR A 138 -7.18 6.05 -4.79
C THR A 138 -7.55 4.67 -5.32
N ALA A 139 -8.42 3.95 -4.60
CA ALA A 139 -8.88 2.62 -5.01
C ALA A 139 -9.65 2.68 -6.35
N ARG A 140 -10.54 3.66 -6.54
CA ARG A 140 -11.31 3.79 -7.80
C ARG A 140 -10.43 4.05 -9.02
N TYR A 141 -9.38 4.84 -8.85
CA TYR A 141 -8.41 5.08 -9.93
C TYR A 141 -7.83 3.75 -10.42
N LEU A 142 -7.29 2.93 -9.51
CA LEU A 142 -6.76 1.61 -9.88
C LEU A 142 -7.85 0.66 -10.40
N ILE A 143 -9.03 0.61 -9.76
CA ILE A 143 -10.15 -0.24 -10.21
C ILE A 143 -10.52 0.07 -11.66
N SER A 144 -10.48 1.34 -12.10
CA SER A 144 -10.84 1.69 -13.48
C SER A 144 -9.90 1.07 -14.54
N GLN A 145 -8.66 0.78 -14.14
CA GLN A 145 -7.62 0.17 -14.97
C GLN A 145 -7.53 -1.36 -14.80
N CYS A 146 -8.32 -1.94 -13.88
CA CYS A 146 -8.24 -3.35 -13.53
C CYS A 146 -9.55 -4.10 -13.83
N THR A 147 -9.45 -5.43 -13.84
CA THR A 147 -10.57 -6.37 -13.82
C THR A 147 -10.50 -7.18 -12.51
N LYS A 148 -11.65 -7.53 -11.94
CA LYS A 148 -11.70 -8.31 -10.70
C LYS A 148 -11.61 -9.80 -11.03
N GLU A 149 -10.52 -10.44 -10.62
CA GLU A 149 -10.22 -11.82 -10.97
C GLU A 149 -10.18 -12.73 -9.74
N LEU A 150 -10.59 -14.00 -9.91
CA LEU A 150 -10.49 -15.03 -8.87
C LEU A 150 -9.12 -15.69 -8.91
N ILE A 151 -8.35 -15.49 -7.83
CA ILE A 151 -7.01 -16.10 -7.68
C ILE A 151 -7.04 -17.39 -6.84
N GLY A 152 -8.15 -17.68 -6.18
CA GLY A 152 -8.43 -18.95 -5.53
C GLY A 152 -9.92 -19.10 -5.22
N ASN A 153 -10.32 -20.19 -4.57
CA ASN A 153 -11.74 -20.55 -4.38
C ASN A 153 -12.59 -19.47 -3.68
N ARG A 154 -11.98 -18.57 -2.91
CA ARG A 154 -12.67 -17.49 -2.18
C ARG A 154 -11.93 -16.15 -2.19
N ARG A 155 -10.85 -16.04 -2.97
CA ARG A 155 -10.02 -14.82 -3.01
C ARG A 155 -10.06 -14.21 -4.40
N SER A 156 -10.40 -12.94 -4.44
CA SER A 156 -10.36 -12.13 -5.65
C SER A 156 -9.41 -10.95 -5.48
N VAL A 157 -8.73 -10.57 -6.56
CA VAL A 157 -7.85 -9.40 -6.63
C VAL A 157 -8.21 -8.58 -7.87
N TYR A 158 -7.96 -7.28 -7.86
CA TYR A 158 -8.09 -6.46 -9.06
C TYR A 158 -6.79 -6.55 -9.87
N VAL A 159 -6.83 -7.15 -11.05
CA VAL A 159 -5.65 -7.31 -11.92
C VAL A 159 -5.71 -6.29 -13.04
N SER A 160 -4.60 -5.60 -13.27
CA SER A 160 -4.45 -4.65 -14.37
C SER A 160 -4.79 -5.31 -15.70
N LYS A 161 -5.62 -4.64 -16.51
CA LYS A 161 -6.00 -5.11 -17.84
C LYS A 161 -4.76 -5.34 -18.71
N ALA A 162 -3.78 -4.45 -18.61
CA ALA A 162 -2.50 -4.58 -19.32
C ALA A 162 -1.75 -5.88 -18.97
N ILE A 163 -1.85 -6.37 -17.73
CA ILE A 163 -1.23 -7.64 -17.33
C ILE A 163 -2.00 -8.83 -17.92
N ILE A 164 -3.34 -8.80 -17.84
CA ILE A 164 -4.19 -9.85 -18.40
C ILE A 164 -3.94 -10.00 -19.91
N ASP A 165 -3.78 -8.89 -20.62
CA ASP A 165 -3.58 -8.86 -22.06
C ASP A 165 -2.16 -9.30 -22.48
N SER A 166 -1.15 -9.17 -21.60
CA SER A 166 0.27 -9.36 -21.96
C SER A 166 0.94 -10.60 -21.39
N ASP A 167 0.51 -11.14 -20.25
CA ASP A 167 1.15 -12.29 -19.59
C ASP A 167 0.16 -13.44 -19.37
N GLY A 168 0.16 -14.45 -20.26
CA GLY A 168 -0.71 -15.63 -20.12
C GLY A 168 -0.49 -16.46 -18.84
N ASN A 169 0.62 -16.26 -18.12
CA ASN A 169 0.97 -16.97 -16.89
C ASN A 169 0.72 -16.12 -15.62
N TRP A 170 0.14 -14.93 -15.74
CA TRP A 170 -0.05 -13.99 -14.64
C TRP A 170 -0.72 -14.65 -13.40
N LEU A 171 -1.72 -15.50 -13.63
CA LEU A 171 -2.50 -16.13 -12.56
C LEU A 171 -1.65 -17.10 -11.72
N SER A 172 -0.82 -17.91 -12.38
CA SER A 172 0.09 -18.84 -11.72
C SER A 172 1.12 -18.08 -10.87
N ASN A 173 1.65 -16.97 -11.39
CA ASN A 173 2.60 -16.12 -10.68
C ASN A 173 2.00 -15.50 -9.41
N ILE A 174 0.76 -14.97 -9.48
CA ILE A 174 0.08 -14.40 -8.30
C ILE A 174 -0.27 -15.48 -7.28
N ARG A 175 -0.71 -16.66 -7.73
CA ARG A 175 -1.03 -17.80 -6.86
C ARG A 175 0.18 -18.24 -6.03
N ALA A 176 1.32 -18.43 -6.70
CA ALA A 176 2.59 -18.73 -6.05
C ALA A 176 2.99 -17.63 -5.04
N LEU A 177 2.87 -16.36 -5.42
CA LEU A 177 3.16 -15.23 -4.53
C LEU A 177 2.26 -15.23 -3.28
N SER A 178 0.98 -15.52 -3.46
CA SER A 178 -0.06 -15.45 -2.44
C SER A 178 -0.10 -16.68 -1.52
N GLY A 179 0.74 -17.70 -1.78
CA GLY A 179 0.67 -18.99 -1.09
C GLY A 179 -0.62 -19.76 -1.37
N ILE A 180 -1.30 -19.45 -2.48
CA ILE A 180 -2.50 -20.13 -2.94
C ILE A 180 -2.04 -21.17 -3.95
N ILE A 181 -2.05 -22.44 -3.53
CA ILE A 181 -1.71 -23.60 -4.38
C ILE A 181 -2.98 -24.06 -5.11
#